data_AF-A0A8J6Z918-F1
#
_entry.id   AF-A0A8J6Z918-F1
#
_cell.length_a   1.000
_cell.length_b   1.000
_cell.length_c   1.000
_cell.angle_alpha   90.00
_cell.angle_beta   90.00
_cell.angle_gamma   90.00
#
_symmetry.space_group_name_H-M   'P 1'
#
loop_
_entity.id
_entity.type
_entity.pdbx_description
1 polymer ?
#
loop_
_entity_poly.entity_id
_entity_poly.type
_entity_poly.pdbx_seq_one_letter_code
_entity_poly.pdbx_strand_id
1 'polypeptide(L)'
;MTRPEDTAPAGEDPLCRATRLLGDRWTLLILRDIMFDGHRGFRELKDGSREGIASNILSARLKRMVAAGLLTRAPQADARRRRPYALTEAAIALLPAIVELCAWGLDPAPGTGDLRARLFYGGGPRLWRRFQDELRAEHLQDRPARLSIRVRLSEAEGDVINGFGPIALPADRAA
;
A
#
# COMPACT_ATOMS: atom_id res chain seq x y z
N MET A 1 19.44 14.49 15.84
CA MET A 1 18.91 15.71 16.50
C MET A 1 17.55 15.98 15.89
N THR A 2 16.49 15.43 16.47
CA THR A 2 15.09 15.73 16.10
C THR A 2 14.78 17.16 16.53
N ARG A 3 14.21 17.97 15.63
CA ARG A 3 13.77 19.33 15.98
C ARG A 3 12.64 19.22 17.03
N PRO A 4 12.51 20.17 17.96
CA PRO A 4 11.45 20.14 18.98
C PRO A 4 10.02 20.07 18.40
N GLU A 5 9.86 20.45 17.12
CA GLU A 5 8.60 20.36 16.35
C GLU A 5 8.25 18.93 15.86
N ASP A 6 9.16 17.96 15.95
CA ASP A 6 8.93 16.57 15.45
C ASP A 6 8.22 15.68 16.48
N THR A 7 8.18 16.09 17.75
CA THR A 7 7.48 15.39 18.83
C THR A 7 6.03 15.84 18.87
N ALA A 8 5.10 14.90 18.63
CA ALA A 8 3.68 15.14 18.80
C ALA A 8 3.41 15.70 20.20
N PRO A 9 2.71 16.84 20.36
CA PRO A 9 2.35 17.35 21.67
C PRO A 9 1.46 16.33 22.40
N ALA A 10 1.65 16.18 23.71
CA ALA A 10 0.76 15.37 24.52
C ALA A 10 -0.68 15.90 24.40
N GLY A 11 -1.61 15.05 23.94
CA GLY A 11 -2.99 15.46 23.65
C GLY A 11 -3.27 15.90 22.21
N GLU A 12 -2.37 15.62 21.26
CA GLU A 12 -2.64 15.84 19.82
C GLU A 12 -3.91 15.09 19.37
N ASP A 13 -4.81 15.81 18.70
CA ASP A 13 -6.01 15.25 18.10
C ASP A 13 -5.65 14.09 17.12
N PRO A 14 -6.37 12.95 17.14
CA PRO A 14 -6.04 11.79 16.31
C PRO A 14 -6.01 12.08 14.80
N LEU A 15 -6.88 12.98 14.31
CA LEU A 15 -6.89 13.38 12.91
C LEU A 15 -5.71 14.30 12.60
N CYS A 16 -5.37 15.24 13.49
CA CYS A 16 -4.14 16.03 13.37
C CYS A 16 -2.89 15.13 13.29
N ARG A 17 -2.78 14.12 14.16
CA ARG A 17 -1.66 13.17 14.12
C ARG A 17 -1.64 12.39 12.80
N ALA A 18 -2.79 11.92 12.32
CA ALA A 18 -2.88 11.21 11.05
C ALA A 18 -2.48 12.10 9.86
N THR A 19 -2.96 13.34 9.81
CA THR A 19 -2.58 14.29 8.76
C THR A 19 -1.11 14.68 8.83
N ARG A 20 -0.47 14.73 10.00
CA ARG A 20 0.99 14.94 10.09
C ARG A 20 1.78 13.75 9.51
N LEU A 21 1.29 12.53 9.69
CA LEU A 21 1.91 11.31 9.18
C LEU A 21 1.65 11.11 7.67
N LEU A 22 0.47 11.46 7.20
CA LEU A 22 -0.01 11.15 5.83
C LEU A 22 -0.09 12.37 4.91
N GLY A 23 0.05 13.58 5.45
CA GLY A 23 -0.29 14.86 4.80
C GLY A 23 0.69 15.31 3.73
N ASP A 24 1.49 14.40 3.19
CA ASP A 24 2.20 14.62 1.94
C ASP A 24 1.69 13.65 0.88
N ARG A 25 1.58 14.17 -0.36
CA ARG A 25 1.08 13.41 -1.51
C ARG A 25 1.77 12.06 -1.70
N TRP A 26 3.05 11.93 -1.36
CA TRP A 26 3.84 10.75 -1.69
C TRP A 26 3.69 9.62 -0.69
N THR A 27 3.41 9.90 0.59
CA THR A 27 3.28 8.86 1.62
C THR A 27 2.21 7.83 1.25
N LEU A 28 1.01 8.28 0.86
CA LEU A 28 -0.08 7.37 0.46
C LEU A 28 0.22 6.63 -0.86
N LEU A 29 0.87 7.29 -1.82
CA LEU A 29 1.26 6.67 -3.09
C LEU A 29 2.32 5.58 -2.88
N ILE A 30 3.33 5.83 -2.03
CA ILE A 30 4.35 4.85 -1.69
C ILE A 30 3.73 3.66 -0.95
N LEU A 31 2.83 3.90 0.02
CA LEU A 31 2.13 2.82 0.72
C LEU A 31 1.28 1.98 -0.25
N ARG A 32 0.58 2.62 -1.18
CA ARG A 32 -0.16 1.94 -2.25
C ARG A 32 0.79 1.05 -3.07
N ASP A 33 1.90 1.59 -3.57
CA ASP A 33 2.82 0.84 -4.43
C ASP A 33 3.44 -0.36 -3.68
N ILE A 34 3.72 -0.22 -2.38
CA ILE A 34 4.21 -1.33 -1.56
C ILE A 34 3.10 -2.39 -1.34
N MET A 35 1.88 -1.96 -1.00
CA MET A 35 0.78 -2.88 -0.68
C MET A 35 0.27 -3.63 -1.91
N PHE A 36 -0.02 -2.93 -3.00
CA PHE A 36 -0.71 -3.50 -4.16
C PHE A 36 0.27 -4.03 -5.21
N ASP A 37 1.35 -3.31 -5.48
CA ASP A 37 2.32 -3.69 -6.52
C ASP A 37 3.48 -4.50 -5.94
N GLY A 38 3.67 -4.45 -4.62
CA GLY A 38 4.70 -5.20 -3.91
C GLY A 38 6.11 -4.67 -4.13
N HIS A 39 6.23 -3.40 -4.53
CA HIS A 39 7.51 -2.73 -4.67
C HIS A 39 8.14 -2.55 -3.29
N ARG A 40 9.34 -3.09 -3.09
CA ARG A 40 10.06 -3.04 -1.81
C ARG A 40 11.50 -2.57 -1.96
N GLY A 41 11.98 -2.45 -3.20
CA GLY A 41 13.23 -1.80 -3.58
C GLY A 41 13.06 -0.31 -3.89
N PHE A 42 14.13 0.48 -3.67
CA PHE A 42 14.13 1.89 -4.07
C PHE A 42 13.89 2.05 -5.58
N ARG A 43 14.53 1.21 -6.40
CA ARG A 43 14.38 1.25 -7.85
C ARG A 43 12.99 0.81 -8.29
N GLU A 44 12.43 -0.23 -7.67
CA GLU A 44 11.05 -0.66 -7.92
C GLU A 44 10.06 0.47 -7.60
N LEU A 45 10.23 1.15 -6.47
CA LEU A 45 9.37 2.29 -6.07
C LEU A 45 9.55 3.53 -6.94
N LYS A 46 10.75 3.76 -7.46
CA LYS A 46 11.03 4.89 -8.36
C LYS A 46 10.46 4.64 -9.76
N ASP A 47 10.82 3.50 -10.35
CA ASP A 47 10.57 3.20 -11.75
C ASP A 47 9.14 2.64 -11.94
N GLY A 48 8.56 2.03 -10.92
CA GLY A 48 7.19 1.48 -10.94
C GLY A 48 6.10 2.46 -10.47
N SER A 49 6.46 3.65 -9.99
CA SER A 49 5.46 4.66 -9.58
C SER A 49 4.87 5.35 -10.81
N ARG A 50 3.53 5.27 -10.96
CA ARG A 50 2.80 5.83 -12.10
C ARG A 50 2.90 7.37 -12.18
N GLU A 51 3.12 8.02 -11.04
CA GLU A 51 3.11 9.48 -10.90
C GLU A 51 4.50 10.13 -11.04
N GLY A 52 5.56 9.36 -11.25
CA GLY A 52 6.91 9.87 -11.57
C GLY A 52 7.58 10.63 -10.42
N ILE A 53 7.82 9.95 -9.28
CA ILE A 53 8.50 10.57 -8.13
C ILE A 53 10.00 10.82 -8.39
N ALA A 54 10.46 12.04 -8.14
CA ALA A 54 11.88 12.37 -8.22
C ALA A 54 12.70 11.63 -7.14
N SER A 55 13.93 11.20 -7.46
CA SER A 55 14.73 10.32 -6.60
C SER A 55 15.10 10.94 -5.25
N ASN A 56 15.37 12.24 -5.22
CA ASN A 56 15.64 12.98 -3.99
C ASN A 56 14.40 13.04 -3.09
N ILE A 57 13.21 13.26 -3.67
CA ILE A 57 11.94 13.28 -2.94
C ILE A 57 11.62 11.90 -2.40
N LEU A 58 11.72 10.84 -3.21
CA LEU A 58 11.51 9.46 -2.77
C LEU A 58 12.44 9.11 -1.60
N SER A 59 13.74 9.42 -1.72
CA SER A 59 14.73 9.15 -0.67
C SER A 59 14.38 9.86 0.64
N ALA A 60 14.03 11.15 0.57
CA ALA A 60 13.62 11.92 1.74
C ALA A 60 12.35 11.35 2.39
N ARG A 61 11.36 10.94 1.58
CA ARG A 61 10.09 10.38 2.06
C ARG A 61 10.27 9.03 2.71
N LEU A 62 11.00 8.11 2.09
CA LEU A 62 11.31 6.81 2.68
C LEU A 62 12.01 6.96 4.04
N LYS A 63 12.96 7.90 4.16
CA LYS A 63 13.61 8.20 5.44
C LYS A 63 12.60 8.67 6.50
N ARG A 64 11.68 9.56 6.14
CA ARG A 64 10.63 10.06 7.05
C ARG A 64 9.65 8.95 7.45
N MET A 65 9.21 8.13 6.51
CA MET A 65 8.30 7.02 6.77
C MET A 65 8.93 5.97 7.70
N VAL A 66 10.24 5.71 7.57
CA VAL A 66 10.97 4.85 8.52
C VAL A 66 11.04 5.50 9.91
N ALA A 67 11.38 6.78 9.99
CA ALA A 67 11.42 7.51 11.26
C ALA A 67 10.05 7.59 11.95
N ALA A 68 8.98 7.68 11.17
CA ALA A 68 7.60 7.69 11.63
C ALA A 68 7.05 6.30 12.01
N GLY A 69 7.84 5.24 11.83
CA GLY A 69 7.42 3.88 12.13
C GLY A 69 6.35 3.33 11.19
N LEU A 70 6.25 3.85 9.96
CA LEU A 70 5.41 3.28 8.90
C LEU A 70 6.13 2.17 8.15
N LEU A 71 7.44 2.33 7.93
CA LEU A 71 8.28 1.34 7.25
C LEU A 71 9.43 0.90 8.15
N THR A 72 9.88 -0.33 7.96
CA THR A 72 11.22 -0.76 8.38
C THR A 72 12.16 -0.79 7.18
N ARG A 73 13.46 -0.63 7.45
CA ARG A 73 14.51 -0.75 6.43
C ARG A 73 15.57 -1.73 6.91
N ALA A 74 15.84 -2.77 6.13
CA ALA A 74 16.93 -3.70 6.40
C ALA A 74 18.29 -2.94 6.44
N PRO A 75 19.23 -3.34 7.32
CA PRO A 75 20.55 -2.72 7.40
C PRO A 75 21.28 -2.77 6.05
N GLN A 76 22.05 -1.73 5.72
CA GLN A 76 22.82 -1.71 4.47
C GLN A 76 23.85 -2.83 4.34
N ALA A 77 24.30 -3.43 5.46
CA ALA A 77 25.19 -4.59 5.42
C ALA A 77 24.54 -5.81 4.73
N ASP A 78 23.20 -5.87 4.74
CA ASP A 78 22.42 -6.82 3.95
C ASP A 78 22.09 -6.22 2.57
N ALA A 79 23.08 -5.60 1.92
CA ALA A 79 22.95 -4.95 0.60
C ALA A 79 22.47 -5.91 -0.51
N ARG A 80 22.52 -7.23 -0.25
CA ARG A 80 21.98 -8.26 -1.13
C ARG A 80 20.46 -8.37 -1.09
N ARG A 81 19.79 -7.84 -0.05
CA ARG A 81 18.32 -7.75 -0.04
C ARG A 81 17.87 -6.77 -1.11
N ARG A 82 17.38 -7.32 -2.24
CA ARG A 82 16.71 -6.55 -3.31
C ARG A 82 15.50 -5.75 -2.81
N ARG A 83 14.95 -6.11 -1.64
CA ARG A 83 13.71 -5.59 -1.05
C ARG A 83 13.94 -5.06 0.38
N PRO A 84 14.68 -3.95 0.56
CA PRO A 84 15.06 -3.44 1.87
C PRO A 84 13.90 -2.83 2.67
N TYR A 85 12.80 -2.42 2.03
CA TYR A 85 11.68 -1.79 2.74
C TYR A 85 10.57 -2.80 3.06
N ALA A 86 10.01 -2.72 4.26
CA ALA A 86 8.84 -3.51 4.66
C ALA A 86 7.83 -2.66 5.44
N LEU A 87 6.55 -2.99 5.31
CA LEU A 87 5.48 -2.34 6.07
C LEU A 87 5.57 -2.75 7.54
N THR A 88 5.28 -1.80 8.42
CA THR A 88 4.99 -2.08 9.83
C THR A 88 3.52 -2.43 10.01
N GLU A 89 3.15 -2.92 11.20
CA GLU A 89 1.75 -3.12 11.56
C GLU A 89 0.94 -1.81 11.45
N ALA A 90 1.53 -0.67 11.85
CA ALA A 90 0.88 0.63 11.76
C ALA A 90 0.54 0.99 10.30
N ALA A 91 1.43 0.70 9.35
CA ALA A 91 1.14 0.92 7.93
C ALA A 91 0.11 -0.07 7.37
N ILE A 92 0.15 -1.35 7.77
CA ILE A 92 -0.84 -2.35 7.33
C ILE A 92 -2.25 -2.00 7.83
N ALA A 93 -2.36 -1.46 9.05
CA ALA A 93 -3.62 -0.99 9.61
C ALA A 93 -4.27 0.16 8.81
N LEU A 94 -3.50 0.89 7.99
CA LEU A 94 -4.02 1.96 7.13
C LEU A 94 -4.74 1.46 5.87
N LEU A 95 -4.66 0.17 5.54
CA LEU A 95 -5.27 -0.38 4.33
C LEU A 95 -6.74 0.05 4.15
N PRO A 96 -7.64 -0.04 5.15
CA PRO A 96 -9.04 0.35 4.98
C PRO A 96 -9.17 1.83 4.60
N ALA A 97 -8.40 2.73 5.23
CA ALA A 97 -8.44 4.15 4.92
C ALA A 97 -7.94 4.44 3.51
N ILE A 98 -6.89 3.77 3.05
CA ILE A 98 -6.39 3.89 1.68
C ILE A 98 -7.45 3.41 0.68
N VAL A 99 -8.10 2.28 0.96
CA VAL A 99 -9.17 1.73 0.13
C VAL A 99 -10.34 2.71 0.01
N GLU A 100 -10.80 3.28 1.12
CA GLU A 100 -11.89 4.26 1.14
C GLU A 100 -11.53 5.56 0.40
N LEU A 101 -10.29 6.06 0.58
CA LEU A 101 -9.80 7.24 -0.15
C LEU A 101 -9.74 6.99 -1.65
N CYS A 102 -9.33 5.80 -2.07
CA CYS A 102 -9.37 5.41 -3.47
C CYS A 102 -10.80 5.28 -3.99
N ALA A 103 -11.73 4.71 -3.22
CA ALA A 103 -13.14 4.62 -3.57
C ALA A 103 -13.76 6.02 -3.77
N TRP A 104 -13.42 6.97 -2.90
CA TRP A 104 -13.85 8.36 -3.00
C TRP A 104 -13.26 9.09 -4.21
N GLY A 105 -12.00 8.79 -4.57
CA GLY A 105 -11.30 9.43 -5.69
C GLY A 105 -11.66 8.87 -7.08
N LEU A 106 -12.50 7.85 -7.16
CA LEU A 106 -12.92 7.26 -8.43
C LEU A 106 -13.98 8.14 -9.11
N ASP A 107 -13.72 8.45 -10.38
CA ASP A 107 -14.68 9.12 -11.26
C ASP A 107 -15.86 8.16 -11.54
N PRO A 108 -17.13 8.58 -11.35
CA PRO A 108 -18.30 7.76 -11.66
C PRO A 108 -18.47 7.42 -13.16
N ALA A 109 -17.63 7.94 -14.06
CA ALA A 109 -17.66 7.58 -15.47
C ALA A 109 -17.43 6.06 -15.72
N PRO A 110 -18.24 5.41 -16.57
CA PRO A 110 -18.13 3.97 -16.83
C PRO A 110 -16.84 3.61 -17.60
N GLY A 111 -16.06 2.65 -17.09
CA GLY A 111 -14.89 2.08 -17.79
C GLY A 111 -13.64 1.80 -16.94
N THR A 112 -13.61 2.23 -15.68
CA THR A 112 -12.36 2.24 -14.87
C THR A 112 -12.20 1.04 -13.91
N GLY A 113 -12.78 -0.13 -14.25
CA GLY A 113 -12.98 -1.24 -13.31
C GLY A 113 -11.85 -2.25 -13.18
N ASP A 114 -10.73 -1.88 -12.55
CA ASP A 114 -9.66 -2.79 -12.07
C ASP A 114 -10.11 -3.62 -10.84
N LEU A 115 -9.45 -4.73 -10.47
CA LEU A 115 -9.65 -5.42 -9.18
C LEU A 115 -9.35 -4.51 -7.98
N ARG A 116 -8.57 -3.44 -8.15
CA ARG A 116 -8.54 -2.32 -7.18
C ARG A 116 -9.96 -1.76 -6.96
N ALA A 117 -10.74 -1.54 -8.03
CA ALA A 117 -12.16 -1.19 -7.94
C ALA A 117 -12.99 -2.26 -7.20
N ARG A 118 -12.62 -3.54 -7.24
CA ARG A 118 -13.28 -4.57 -6.42
C ARG A 118 -12.90 -4.51 -4.94
N LEU A 119 -11.65 -4.20 -4.59
CA LEU A 119 -11.30 -3.87 -3.20
C LEU A 119 -12.04 -2.60 -2.72
N PHE A 120 -12.20 -1.62 -3.61
CA PHE A 120 -12.86 -0.33 -3.36
C PHE A 120 -14.40 -0.41 -3.31
N TYR A 121 -15.04 -1.30 -4.07
CA TYR A 121 -16.51 -1.35 -4.22
C TYR A 121 -17.18 -2.67 -3.83
N GLY A 122 -16.48 -3.82 -3.85
CA GLY A 122 -17.13 -5.14 -3.74
C GLY A 122 -16.57 -6.10 -2.69
N GLY A 123 -15.34 -5.87 -2.19
CA GLY A 123 -14.66 -6.80 -1.29
C GLY A 123 -15.06 -6.69 0.17
N GLY A 124 -15.43 -5.47 0.59
CA GLY A 124 -15.82 -5.14 1.96
C GLY A 124 -14.79 -5.52 3.04
N PRO A 125 -15.18 -5.38 4.32
CA PRO A 125 -14.26 -5.57 5.45
C PRO A 125 -13.62 -6.96 5.55
N ARG A 126 -14.26 -7.99 4.98
CA ARG A 126 -13.73 -9.36 4.99
C ARG A 126 -12.52 -9.50 4.06
N LEU A 127 -12.60 -8.94 2.84
CA LEU A 127 -11.48 -9.00 1.89
C LEU A 127 -10.30 -8.17 2.39
N TRP A 128 -10.56 -7.00 3.00
CA TRP A 128 -9.50 -6.15 3.56
C TRP A 128 -8.73 -6.85 4.68
N ARG A 129 -9.42 -7.53 5.61
CA ARG A 129 -8.76 -8.30 6.68
C ARG A 129 -7.85 -9.38 6.12
N ARG A 130 -8.34 -10.14 5.14
CA ARG A 130 -7.52 -11.15 4.47
C ARG A 130 -6.28 -10.53 3.82
N PHE A 131 -6.43 -9.39 3.16
CA PHE A 131 -5.30 -8.71 2.55
C PHE A 131 -4.30 -8.19 3.58
N GLN A 132 -4.77 -7.66 4.72
CA GLN A 132 -3.90 -7.30 5.84
C GLN A 132 -3.13 -8.52 6.36
N ASP A 133 -3.76 -9.68 6.49
CA ASP A 133 -3.09 -10.91 6.94
C ASP A 133 -2.01 -11.37 5.96
N GLU A 134 -2.26 -11.23 4.65
CA GLU A 134 -1.26 -11.49 3.61
C GLU A 134 -0.08 -10.52 3.70
N LEU A 135 -0.35 -9.21 3.88
CA LEU A 135 0.69 -8.20 4.08
C LEU A 135 1.50 -8.47 5.35
N ARG A 136 0.87 -8.88 6.45
CA ARG A 136 1.56 -9.26 7.70
C ARG A 136 2.49 -10.44 7.48
N ALA A 137 2.04 -11.48 6.77
CA ALA A 137 2.87 -12.64 6.45
C ALA A 137 4.11 -12.24 5.63
N GLU A 138 3.93 -11.38 4.63
CA GLU A 138 5.02 -10.95 3.75
C GLU A 138 6.01 -9.98 4.43
N HIS A 139 5.50 -9.01 5.17
CA HIS A 139 6.30 -7.90 5.68
C HIS A 139 6.81 -8.08 7.10
N LEU A 140 6.08 -8.81 7.95
CA LEU A 140 6.46 -9.01 9.35
C LEU A 140 7.10 -10.38 9.60
N GLN A 141 6.80 -11.37 8.74
CA GLN A 141 7.23 -12.76 8.95
C GLN A 141 8.16 -13.28 7.83
N ASP A 142 8.46 -12.44 6.82
CA ASP A 142 9.25 -12.78 5.64
C ASP A 142 8.76 -14.06 4.93
N ARG A 143 7.44 -14.33 5.02
CA ARG A 143 6.80 -15.49 4.39
C ARG A 143 6.13 -15.06 3.10
N PRO A 144 6.45 -15.67 1.94
CA PRO A 144 5.73 -15.34 0.71
C PRO A 144 4.25 -15.65 0.87
N ALA A 145 3.38 -14.69 0.57
CA ALA A 145 1.94 -14.88 0.64
C ALA A 145 1.53 -16.01 -0.31
N ARG A 146 1.04 -17.14 0.26
CA ARG A 146 0.77 -18.39 -0.48
C ARG A 146 -0.37 -18.29 -1.51
N LEU A 147 -1.22 -17.28 -1.42
CA LEU A 147 -2.36 -17.02 -2.32
C LEU A 147 -2.58 -15.51 -2.44
N SER A 148 -1.67 -14.82 -3.12
CA SER A 148 -1.64 -13.36 -3.06
C SER A 148 -2.82 -12.72 -3.78
N ILE A 149 -3.62 -11.95 -3.04
CA ILE A 149 -4.58 -10.98 -3.59
C ILE A 149 -3.88 -10.08 -4.63
N ARG A 150 -2.58 -9.77 -4.47
CA ARG A 150 -1.78 -9.02 -5.46
C ARG A 150 -1.64 -9.71 -6.81
N VAL A 151 -1.44 -11.03 -6.84
CA VAL A 151 -1.34 -11.78 -8.12
C VAL A 151 -2.68 -11.73 -8.85
N ARG A 152 -3.77 -11.87 -8.09
CA ARG A 152 -5.12 -11.70 -8.64
C ARG A 152 -5.39 -10.26 -9.09
N LEU A 153 -4.83 -9.26 -8.40
CA LEU A 153 -4.89 -7.83 -8.79
C LEU A 153 -4.21 -7.61 -10.14
N SER A 154 -3.00 -8.14 -10.34
CA SER A 154 -2.31 -8.05 -11.62
C SER A 154 -2.99 -8.81 -12.75
N GLU A 155 -3.57 -9.99 -12.47
CA GLU A 155 -4.30 -10.79 -13.48
C GLU A 155 -5.59 -10.10 -13.93
N ALA A 156 -6.34 -9.51 -12.99
CA ALA A 156 -7.56 -8.78 -13.29
C ALA A 156 -7.32 -7.44 -13.99
N GLU A 157 -6.20 -6.75 -13.73
CA GLU A 157 -5.80 -5.55 -14.48
C GLU A 157 -5.51 -5.89 -15.96
N GLY A 158 -4.98 -7.10 -16.23
CA GLY A 158 -4.74 -7.63 -17.57
C GLY A 158 -6.01 -8.02 -18.35
N ASP A 159 -7.04 -8.52 -17.67
CA ASP A 159 -8.32 -8.89 -18.31
C ASP A 159 -9.16 -7.67 -18.69
N VAL A 160 -9.03 -6.57 -17.95
CA VAL A 160 -9.72 -5.29 -18.23
C VAL A 160 -9.11 -4.58 -19.44
N ILE A 161 -7.78 -4.65 -19.62
CA ILE A 161 -7.10 -4.15 -20.82
C ILE A 161 -7.52 -4.97 -22.07
N ASN A 162 -7.88 -6.24 -21.90
CA ASN A 162 -8.29 -7.15 -22.98
C ASN A 162 -9.81 -7.34 -23.12
N GLY A 163 -10.64 -6.60 -22.38
CA GLY A 163 -12.10 -6.61 -22.55
C GLY A 163 -12.83 -7.87 -22.05
N PHE A 164 -12.24 -8.66 -21.16
CA PHE A 164 -12.93 -9.78 -20.51
C PHE A 164 -13.65 -9.31 -19.25
N GLY A 165 -14.94 -9.65 -19.16
CA GLY A 165 -15.85 -9.26 -18.07
C GLY A 165 -15.46 -9.78 -16.67
N PRO A 166 -16.31 -9.55 -15.65
CA PRO A 166 -15.91 -9.70 -14.25
C PRO A 166 -15.54 -11.15 -13.86
N ILE A 167 -14.33 -11.33 -13.32
CA ILE A 167 -13.80 -12.61 -12.81
C ILE A 167 -14.54 -13.04 -11.53
N ALA A 168 -15.37 -14.08 -11.51
CA ALA A 168 -16.09 -14.51 -10.28
C ALA A 168 -15.17 -14.75 -9.06
N LEU A 169 -15.61 -14.37 -7.85
CA LEU A 169 -14.89 -14.65 -6.61
C LEU A 169 -15.16 -16.10 -6.16
N PRO A 170 -14.23 -16.79 -5.46
CA PRO A 170 -14.40 -18.19 -5.08
C PRO A 170 -15.56 -18.45 -4.08
N ALA A 171 -16.21 -17.42 -3.56
CA ALA A 171 -17.37 -17.57 -2.70
C ALA A 171 -18.65 -17.94 -3.48
N ASP A 172 -18.64 -17.79 -4.81
CA ASP A 172 -19.84 -17.97 -5.64
C ASP A 172 -19.94 -19.38 -6.24
N ARG A 173 -19.17 -20.35 -5.72
CA ARG A 173 -19.24 -21.78 -6.10
C ARG A 173 -19.69 -22.70 -4.96
N ALA A 174 -20.20 -22.14 -3.87
CA ALA A 174 -20.78 -22.89 -2.78
C ALA A 174 -22.17 -22.32 -2.42
N ALA A 175 -23.12 -22.53 -3.33
CA ALA A 175 -24.55 -22.60 -3.09
C ALA A 175 -25.15 -23.57 -4.10
#